data_AF-A0A4Z0A885-F1
#
_entry.id   AF-A0A4Z0A885-F1
#
_cell.length_a   1.000
_cell.length_b   1.000
_cell.length_c   1.000
_cell.angle_alpha   90.00
_cell.angle_beta   90.00
_cell.angle_gamma   90.00
#
_symmetry.space_group_name_H-M   'P 1'
#
loop_
_entity.id
_entity.type
_entity.pdbx_description
1 polymer ?
#
loop_
_entity_poly.entity_id
_entity_poly.type
_entity_poly.pdbx_seq_one_letter_code
_entity_poly.pdbx_strand_id
1 'polypeptide(L)'
;MLPPELLVYPKKPHNNRKHFHFGVGVSYDCLWEYCIARDLVPKQYHTDMYWSSAMIDAVVKELDRLCGVQLELCNIANVEHKYVLLRFSNYTWFSKKLSDRDEQKVVDILHKELGICDRPRWYHKLVRCPSGHGFF
;
A
#
# COMPACT_ATOMS: atom_id res chain seq x y z
N MET A 1 -12.85 -11.23 -5.37
CA MET A 1 -11.81 -11.23 -6.43
C MET A 1 -12.08 -10.08 -7.39
N LEU A 2 -11.06 -9.50 -8.02
CA LEU A 2 -11.25 -8.50 -9.08
C LEU A 2 -11.75 -9.20 -10.36
N PRO A 3 -12.75 -8.66 -11.07
CA PRO A 3 -13.21 -9.20 -12.34
C PRO A 3 -12.06 -9.38 -13.36
N PRO A 4 -11.95 -10.53 -14.06
CA PRO A 4 -10.84 -10.84 -14.97
C PRO A 4 -10.65 -9.79 -16.08
N GLU A 5 -11.72 -9.15 -16.52
CA GLU A 5 -11.71 -8.10 -17.54
C GLU A 5 -10.95 -6.85 -17.10
N LEU A 6 -10.79 -6.60 -15.80
CA LEU A 6 -10.03 -5.48 -15.24
C LEU A 6 -8.55 -5.80 -15.05
N LEU A 7 -8.15 -7.08 -15.09
CA LEU A 7 -6.76 -7.49 -15.11
C LEU A 7 -6.13 -7.15 -16.46
N VAL A 8 -4.91 -6.63 -16.43
CA VAL A 8 -4.17 -6.16 -17.60
C VAL A 8 -3.10 -7.19 -17.93
N TYR A 9 -3.11 -7.67 -19.18
CA TYR A 9 -2.16 -8.64 -19.71
C TYR A 9 -1.21 -7.97 -20.72
N PRO A 10 0.06 -8.40 -20.81
CA PRO A 10 1.05 -7.81 -21.74
C PRO A 10 0.62 -7.84 -23.21
N LYS A 11 -0.17 -8.85 -23.63
CA LYS A 11 -0.58 -9.06 -25.03
C LYS A 11 -1.83 -8.28 -25.45
N LYS A 12 -2.39 -7.45 -24.58
CA LYS A 12 -3.60 -6.66 -24.88
C LYS A 12 -3.21 -5.18 -24.88
N PRO A 13 -3.49 -4.38 -25.92
CA PRO A 13 -3.29 -2.93 -25.88
C PRO A 13 -4.33 -2.29 -24.97
N HIS A 14 -3.97 -1.26 -24.21
CA HIS A 14 -4.86 -0.66 -23.19
C HIS A 14 -4.89 0.87 -23.29
N ASN A 15 -6.08 1.42 -23.55
CA ASN A 15 -6.42 2.81 -23.30
C ASN A 15 -7.40 2.90 -22.11
N ASN A 16 -7.14 3.84 -21.20
CA ASN A 16 -8.11 4.38 -20.23
C ASN A 16 -8.74 3.41 -19.19
N ARG A 17 -8.01 2.39 -18.72
CA ARG A 17 -8.52 1.48 -17.67
C ARG A 17 -8.33 2.05 -16.27
N LYS A 18 -9.32 1.78 -15.41
CA LYS A 18 -9.26 2.09 -13.96
C LYS A 18 -8.11 1.33 -13.31
N HIS A 19 -7.38 2.00 -12.43
CA HIS A 19 -6.22 1.44 -11.72
C HIS A 19 -6.66 0.92 -10.35
N PHE A 20 -6.40 -0.36 -10.10
CA PHE A 20 -6.71 -1.01 -8.83
C PHE A 20 -5.43 -1.54 -8.18
N HIS A 21 -5.37 -1.45 -6.86
CA HIS A 21 -4.26 -1.93 -6.03
C HIS A 21 -4.75 -3.06 -5.14
N PHE A 22 -3.97 -4.14 -5.03
CA PHE A 22 -4.25 -5.24 -4.12
C PHE A 22 -3.28 -5.21 -2.94
N GLY A 23 -3.82 -5.14 -1.74
CA GLY A 23 -3.04 -5.01 -0.52
C GLY A 23 -3.89 -4.88 0.72
N VAL A 24 -3.26 -4.52 1.83
CA VAL A 24 -3.93 -4.31 3.13
C VAL A 24 -4.06 -2.81 3.37
N GLY A 25 -5.27 -2.38 3.79
CA GLY A 25 -5.53 -1.01 4.16
C GLY A 25 -4.79 -0.63 5.43
N VAL A 26 -4.19 0.56 5.47
CA VAL A 26 -3.44 1.06 6.63
C VAL A 26 -3.76 2.53 6.87
N SER A 27 -3.71 2.95 8.14
CA SER A 27 -3.77 4.36 8.50
C SER A 27 -2.37 4.97 8.50
N TYR A 28 -2.31 6.28 8.28
CA TYR A 28 -1.06 7.03 8.36
C TYR A 28 -0.47 6.97 9.77
N ASP A 29 -1.33 7.13 10.78
CA ASP A 29 -0.94 7.14 12.19
C ASP A 29 -0.34 5.79 12.62
N CYS A 30 -0.89 4.66 12.15
CA CYS A 30 -0.34 3.33 12.42
C CYS A 30 1.10 3.20 11.89
N LEU A 31 1.37 3.68 10.66
CA LEU A 31 2.72 3.65 10.10
C LEU A 31 3.66 4.59 10.86
N TRP A 32 3.17 5.77 11.26
CA TRP A 32 3.95 6.73 12.04
C TRP A 32 4.34 6.16 13.41
N GLU A 33 3.37 5.61 14.15
CA GLU A 33 3.59 4.97 15.45
C GLU A 33 4.55 3.79 15.33
N TYR A 34 4.40 2.96 14.29
CA TYR A 34 5.32 1.86 14.02
C TYR A 34 6.76 2.36 13.78
N CYS A 35 6.92 3.46 13.03
CA CYS A 35 8.23 4.09 12.78
C CYS A 35 8.93 4.48 14.08
N ILE A 36 8.18 5.11 15.00
CA ILE A 36 8.67 5.53 16.32
C ILE A 36 9.00 4.31 17.18
N ALA A 37 8.08 3.35 17.28
CA ALA A 37 8.22 2.17 18.12
C ALA A 37 9.43 1.30 17.74
N ARG A 38 9.83 1.31 16.47
CA ARG A 38 10.98 0.57 15.94
C ARG A 38 12.25 1.41 15.78
N ASP A 39 12.21 2.69 16.17
CA ASP A 39 13.33 3.63 16.06
C ASP A 39 13.98 3.63 14.66
N LEU A 40 13.15 3.62 13.60
CA LEU A 40 13.62 3.46 12.22
C LEU A 40 14.32 4.69 11.64
N VAL A 41 14.18 5.84 12.30
CA VAL A 41 14.71 7.14 11.88
C VAL A 41 15.24 7.92 13.08
N PRO A 42 16.11 8.92 12.88
CA PRO A 42 16.57 9.78 13.96
C PRO A 42 15.40 10.41 14.74
N LYS A 43 15.52 10.47 16.08
CA LYS A 43 14.48 10.97 16.99
C LYS A 43 13.99 12.38 16.68
N GLN A 44 14.84 13.23 16.11
CA GLN A 44 14.48 14.58 15.68
C GLN A 44 13.37 14.61 14.60
N TYR A 45 13.17 13.51 13.87
CA TYR A 45 12.12 13.40 12.86
C TYR A 45 10.75 13.13 13.50
N HIS A 46 10.72 12.56 14.71
CA HIS A 46 9.48 12.13 15.37
C HIS A 46 8.58 13.30 15.78
N THR A 47 9.14 14.51 15.88
CA THR A 47 8.42 15.71 16.31
C THR A 47 8.13 16.69 15.16
N ASP A 48 8.65 16.43 13.96
CA ASP A 48 8.58 17.37 12.84
C ASP A 48 7.92 16.71 11.62
N MET A 49 6.72 17.19 11.31
CA MET A 49 5.93 16.72 10.16
C MET A 49 6.64 16.90 8.82
N TYR A 50 7.66 17.76 8.71
CA TYR A 50 8.46 17.87 7.50
C TYR A 50 9.09 16.53 7.09
N TRP A 51 9.42 15.67 8.07
CA TRP A 51 10.03 14.36 7.83
C TRP A 51 9.03 13.24 7.60
N SER A 52 7.74 13.56 7.53
CA SER A 52 6.64 12.61 7.30
C SER A 52 6.89 11.63 6.17
N SER A 53 7.33 12.10 5.00
CA SER A 53 7.62 11.21 3.87
C SER A 53 8.77 10.25 4.20
N ALA A 54 9.85 10.75 4.81
CA ALA A 54 11.01 9.94 5.14
C ALA A 54 10.69 8.87 6.20
N MET A 55 9.86 9.21 7.18
CA MET A 55 9.38 8.26 8.20
C MET A 55 8.58 7.13 7.56
N ILE A 56 7.64 7.45 6.68
CA ILE A 56 6.82 6.46 5.99
C ILE A 56 7.66 5.61 5.04
N ASP A 57 8.58 6.21 4.30
CA ASP A 57 9.49 5.47 3.42
C ASP A 57 10.36 4.47 4.20
N ALA A 58 10.82 4.85 5.40
CA ALA A 58 11.58 3.96 6.27
C ALA A 58 10.72 2.76 6.74
N VAL A 59 9.46 3.00 7.08
CA VAL A 59 8.51 1.94 7.47
C VAL A 59 8.27 0.98 6.31
N VAL A 60 7.97 1.49 5.12
CA VAL A 60 7.73 0.64 3.94
C VAL A 60 8.96 -0.22 3.64
N LYS A 61 10.17 0.37 3.67
CA LYS A 61 11.42 -0.38 3.46
C LYS A 61 11.65 -1.47 4.50
N GLU A 62 11.32 -1.21 5.77
CA GLU A 62 11.48 -2.22 6.81
C GLU A 62 10.46 -3.35 6.64
N LEU A 63 9.21 -3.03 6.30
CA LEU A 63 8.18 -4.03 6.01
C LEU A 63 8.53 -4.86 4.76
N ASP A 64 9.07 -4.24 3.71
CA ASP A 64 9.59 -4.92 2.53
C ASP A 64 10.66 -5.94 2.92
N ARG A 65 11.61 -5.52 3.75
CA ARG A 65 12.71 -6.37 4.24
C ARG A 65 12.19 -7.55 5.05
N LEU A 66 11.22 -7.33 5.94
CA LEU A 66 10.62 -8.38 6.77
C LEU A 66 9.80 -9.37 5.95
N CYS A 67 9.05 -8.87 4.96
CA CYS A 67 8.20 -9.69 4.12
C CYS A 67 9.00 -10.41 3.00
N GLY A 68 10.20 -9.95 2.67
CA GLY A 68 11.01 -10.47 1.58
C GLY A 68 10.42 -10.19 0.19
N VAL A 69 9.59 -9.16 0.09
CA VAL A 69 8.88 -8.76 -1.14
C VAL A 69 8.87 -7.25 -1.28
N GLN A 70 8.71 -6.75 -2.50
CA GLN A 70 8.55 -5.33 -2.74
C GLN A 70 7.10 -4.91 -2.45
N LEU A 71 6.89 -4.16 -1.37
CA LEU A 71 5.64 -3.46 -1.08
C LEU A 71 5.72 -2.02 -1.57
N GLU A 72 4.56 -1.44 -1.84
CA GLU A 72 4.44 -0.03 -2.19
C GLU A 72 3.28 0.55 -1.39
N LEU A 73 3.42 1.78 -0.90
CA LEU A 73 2.31 2.50 -0.28
C LEU A 73 1.60 3.34 -1.34
N CYS A 74 0.29 3.20 -1.48
CA CYS A 74 -0.51 4.03 -2.40
C CYS A 74 -1.74 4.62 -1.73
N ASN A 75 -2.13 5.80 -2.21
CA ASN A 75 -3.40 6.43 -1.88
C ASN A 75 -4.57 5.72 -2.59
N ILE A 76 -5.66 5.51 -1.86
CA ILE A 76 -6.85 4.81 -2.35
C ILE A 76 -8.12 5.63 -2.13
N ALA A 77 -9.09 5.44 -3.02
CA ALA A 77 -10.42 6.02 -2.87
C ALA A 77 -11.28 5.09 -2.00
N ASN A 78 -11.12 5.18 -0.68
CA ASN A 78 -11.85 4.36 0.29
C ASN A 78 -12.18 5.18 1.54
N VAL A 79 -13.30 4.85 2.18
CA VAL A 79 -13.83 5.60 3.33
C VAL A 79 -13.14 5.22 4.64
N GLU A 80 -12.69 3.95 4.75
CA GLU A 80 -12.10 3.38 5.96
C GLU A 80 -10.58 3.62 6.00
N HIS A 81 -9.90 3.50 4.86
CA HIS A 81 -8.45 3.66 4.77
C HIS A 81 -8.06 4.65 3.67
N LYS A 82 -7.13 5.55 4.00
CA LYS A 82 -6.55 6.49 3.03
C LYS A 82 -5.43 5.85 2.21
N TYR A 83 -4.78 4.83 2.77
CA TYR A 83 -3.62 4.18 2.17
C TYR A 83 -3.79 2.66 2.11
N VAL A 84 -3.09 2.05 1.15
CA VAL A 84 -2.92 0.61 1.04
C VAL A 84 -1.43 0.30 0.92
N LEU A 85 -0.95 -0.67 1.72
CA LEU A 85 0.31 -1.36 1.45
C LEU A 85 0.04 -2.45 0.43
N LEU A 86 0.43 -2.20 -0.82
CA LEU A 86 0.15 -3.07 -1.96
C LEU A 86 1.38 -3.88 -2.37
N ARG A 87 1.11 -5.07 -2.92
CA ARG A 87 2.14 -5.88 -3.59
C ARG A 87 2.10 -5.70 -5.10
N PHE A 88 0.89 -5.60 -5.64
CA PHE A 88 0.67 -5.45 -7.07
C PHE A 88 -0.60 -4.66 -7.36
N SER A 89 -0.66 -4.18 -8.60
CA SER A 89 -1.86 -3.58 -9.17
C SER A 89 -2.45 -4.50 -10.23
N ASN A 90 -3.61 -4.17 -10.77
CA ASN A 90 -4.16 -4.88 -11.91
C ASN A 90 -3.25 -4.87 -13.16
N TYR A 91 -2.27 -3.96 -13.21
CA TYR A 91 -1.24 -3.85 -14.26
C TYR A 91 -0.01 -4.73 -14.03
N THR A 92 0.33 -5.00 -12.76
CA THR A 92 1.54 -5.74 -12.39
C THR A 92 1.24 -7.13 -11.82
N TRP A 93 -0.03 -7.45 -11.60
CA TRP A 93 -0.50 -8.73 -11.07
C TRP A 93 0.13 -9.93 -11.78
N PHE A 94 0.17 -9.94 -13.11
CA PHE A 94 0.67 -11.09 -13.87
C PHE A 94 2.13 -11.46 -13.55
N SER A 95 2.99 -10.48 -13.27
CA SER A 95 4.41 -10.71 -12.96
C SER A 95 4.71 -10.74 -11.47
N LYS A 96 3.91 -10.07 -10.64
CA LYS A 96 4.16 -9.90 -9.20
C LYS A 96 3.30 -10.82 -8.31
N LYS A 97 2.34 -11.59 -8.86
CA LYS A 97 1.50 -12.49 -8.05
C LYS A 97 2.36 -13.59 -7.41
N LEU A 98 2.22 -13.76 -6.11
CA LEU A 98 2.84 -14.84 -5.34
C LEU A 98 1.96 -16.09 -5.31
N SER A 99 2.52 -17.20 -4.82
CA SER A 99 1.70 -18.34 -4.42
C SER A 99 0.79 -17.95 -3.27
N ASP A 100 -0.41 -18.53 -3.17
CA ASP A 100 -1.36 -18.19 -2.11
C ASP A 100 -0.76 -18.40 -0.70
N ARG A 101 0.14 -19.38 -0.55
CA ARG A 101 0.88 -19.64 0.69
C ARG A 101 1.82 -18.49 1.05
N ASP A 102 2.63 -18.02 0.10
CA ASP A 102 3.56 -16.92 0.37
C ASP A 102 2.81 -15.60 0.52
N GLU A 103 1.70 -15.46 -0.20
CA GLU A 103 0.80 -14.33 -0.09
C GLU A 103 0.20 -14.22 1.32
N GLN A 104 -0.18 -15.35 1.92
CA GLN A 104 -0.66 -15.43 3.30
C GLN A 104 0.46 -15.09 4.30
N LYS A 105 1.69 -15.61 4.12
CA LYS A 105 2.82 -15.28 5.01
C LYS A 105 3.08 -13.77 5.08
N VAL A 106 3.04 -13.08 3.94
CA VAL A 106 3.21 -11.63 3.92
C VAL A 106 2.10 -10.93 4.70
N VAL A 107 0.84 -11.38 4.55
CA VAL A 107 -0.28 -10.81 5.31
C VAL A 107 -0.09 -11.05 6.81
N ASP A 108 0.31 -12.25 7.21
CA ASP A 108 0.52 -12.60 8.61
C ASP A 108 1.63 -11.74 9.24
N ILE A 109 2.72 -11.48 8.49
CA ILE A 109 3.78 -10.56 8.92
C ILE A 109 3.22 -9.15 9.08
N LEU A 110 2.51 -8.61 8.09
CA LEU A 110 1.93 -7.27 8.18
C LEU A 110 0.95 -7.13 9.35
N HIS A 111 0.10 -8.14 9.58
CA HIS A 111 -0.82 -8.17 10.72
C HIS A 111 -0.08 -8.15 12.06
N LYS A 112 0.95 -8.98 12.18
CA LYS A 112 1.78 -9.05 13.38
C LYS A 112 2.53 -7.75 13.65
N GLU A 113 3.18 -7.19 12.63
CA GLU A 113 4.06 -6.04 12.80
C GLU A 113 3.26 -4.74 13.00
N LEU A 114 2.14 -4.57 12.31
CA LEU A 114 1.32 -3.35 12.37
C LEU A 114 0.15 -3.45 13.36
N GLY A 115 -0.12 -4.61 13.95
CA GLY A 115 -1.24 -4.81 14.85
C GLY A 115 -2.61 -4.65 14.17
N ILE A 116 -2.68 -4.90 12.86
CA ILE A 116 -3.90 -4.78 12.05
C ILE A 116 -4.49 -6.17 11.76
N CYS A 117 -5.80 -6.21 11.52
CA CYS A 117 -6.53 -7.45 11.20
C CYS A 117 -7.20 -7.41 9.82
N ASP A 118 -7.01 -6.33 9.06
CA ASP A 118 -7.68 -6.13 7.78
C ASP A 118 -7.22 -7.14 6.73
N ARG A 119 -8.18 -7.79 6.08
CA ARG A 119 -7.87 -8.74 5.00
C ARG A 119 -7.45 -8.00 3.74
N PRO A 120 -6.49 -8.56 2.97
CA PRO A 120 -6.09 -7.95 1.71
C PRO A 120 -7.27 -7.94 0.73
N ARG A 121 -7.50 -6.79 0.09
CA ARG A 121 -8.57 -6.59 -0.88
C ARG A 121 -8.14 -5.66 -2.00
N TRP A 122 -8.98 -5.57 -3.02
CA TRP A 122 -8.76 -4.67 -4.15
C TRP A 122 -9.32 -3.28 -3.83
N TYR A 123 -8.49 -2.27 -3.99
CA TYR A 123 -8.84 -0.87 -3.78
C TYR A 123 -8.70 -0.08 -5.08
N HIS A 124 -9.62 0.86 -5.31
CA HIS A 124 -9.49 1.78 -6.43
C HIS A 124 -8.41 2.82 -6.11
N LYS A 125 -7.48 3.04 -7.04
CA LYS A 125 -6.49 4.11 -6.90
C LYS A 125 -7.18 5.45 -6.78
N LEU A 126 -6.73 6.30 -5.86
CA LEU A 126 -7.18 7.67 -5.83
C LEU A 126 -6.55 8.42 -7.02
N VAL A 127 -7.37 8.75 -8.02
CA VAL A 127 -6.97 9.67 -9.08
C VAL A 127 -7.29 11.06 -8.57
N ARG A 128 -6.27 11.85 -8.20
CA ARG A 128 -6.48 13.28 -7.96
C ARG A 128 -6.88 13.89 -9.31
N CYS A 129 -8.11 14.38 -9.43
CA CYS A 129 -8.51 15.18 -10.59
C CYS A 129 -7.53 16.35 -10.73
N PRO A 130 -6.98 16.64 -11.93
CA PRO A 130 -6.04 17.74 -12.13
C PRO A 130 -6.62 19.13 -11.84
N SER A 131 -7.94 19.25 -11.70
CA SER A 131 -8.61 20.48 -11.28
C SER A 131 -8.57 20.60 -9.77
N GLY A 132 -7.50 21.23 -9.26
CA GLY A 132 -7.56 21.85 -7.94
C GLY A 132 -8.68 22.88 -7.94
N HIS A 133 -9.74 22.61 -7.20
CA HIS A 133 -10.67 23.52 -6.52
C HIS A 133 -11.81 22.65 -6.02
N GLY A 134 -11.83 22.41 -4.71
CA GLY A 134 -12.84 21.61 -4.04
C GLY A 134 -12.72 21.85 -2.55
N PHE A 135 -13.37 22.92 -2.09
CA PHE A 135 -13.64 23.25 -0.70
C PHE A 135 -14.15 22.02 0.05
N PHE A 136 -13.58 21.69 1.20
CA PHE A 136 -14.12 22.00 2.53
C PHE A 136 -12.97 22.02 3.55
#